data_AF-A0A6A3HNU0-F1
#
_entry.id   AF-A0A6A3HNU0-F1
#
_cell.length_a   1.000
_cell.length_b   1.000
_cell.length_c   1.000
_cell.angle_alpha   90.00
_cell.angle_beta   90.00
_cell.angle_gamma   90.00
#
_symmetry.space_group_name_H-M   'P 1'
#
loop_
_entity.id
_entity.type
_entity.pdbx_description
1 polymer ?
#
loop_
_entity_poly.entity_id
_entity_poly.type
_entity_poly.pdbx_seq_one_letter_code
_entity_poly.pdbx_strand_id
1 'polypeptide(L)'
;MKPSLWLKNAKYFGENFTPGEGQVHVLVVVPEVESQRPESEEMQQKKLLNALEWREPKRLCTSDGQDWAYQGASELVAELAKPLVAHYEAWELGYEDKQNHAINLVVGGPGTGKSRMLEEMKGLLCEAAKQSQQQELVERMENACVSSDLRGWHLYDWNAA
;
A
#
# COMPACT_ATOMS: atom_id res chain seq x y z
N MET A 1 14.36 44.22 25.65
CA MET A 1 14.41 42.88 26.30
C MET A 1 15.85 42.36 26.16
N LYS A 2 16.54 41.95 27.24
CA LYS A 2 17.94 41.47 27.15
C LYS A 2 17.95 39.94 26.89
N PRO A 3 18.44 39.45 25.74
CA PRO A 3 18.40 38.02 25.38
C PRO A 3 19.20 37.11 26.33
N SER A 4 20.21 37.66 27.02
CA SER A 4 21.13 36.92 27.88
C SER A 4 20.52 36.32 29.15
N LEU A 5 19.32 36.76 29.55
CA LEU A 5 18.63 36.23 30.74
C LEU A 5 18.05 34.81 30.54
N TRP A 6 17.92 34.33 29.30
CA TRP A 6 17.20 33.08 29.00
C TRP A 6 18.10 31.85 28.89
N LEU A 7 19.42 32.03 28.73
CA LEU A 7 20.38 30.93 28.61
C LEU A 7 21.08 30.53 29.93
N LYS A 8 20.90 31.29 31.02
CA LYS A 8 21.43 30.92 32.33
C LYS A 8 20.56 29.84 32.98
N ASN A 9 20.81 28.59 32.62
CA ASN A 9 20.20 27.44 33.28
C ASN A 9 21.29 26.58 33.94
N ALA A 10 21.40 26.67 35.27
CA ALA A 10 22.41 25.96 36.06
C ALA A 10 22.35 24.44 35.87
N LYS A 11 21.16 23.89 35.58
CA LYS A 11 20.96 22.46 35.34
C LYS A 11 21.69 21.96 34.09
N TYR A 12 21.77 22.78 33.03
CA TYR A 12 22.30 22.35 31.73
C TYR A 12 23.68 22.93 31.41
N PHE A 13 24.03 24.09 31.97
CA PHE A 13 25.28 24.78 31.68
C PHE A 13 26.20 24.95 32.91
N GLY A 14 25.72 24.62 34.11
CA GLY A 14 26.43 24.87 35.37
C GLY A 14 26.29 26.32 35.87
N GLU A 15 26.46 26.53 37.18
CA GLU A 15 26.23 27.84 37.83
C GLU A 15 27.15 28.96 37.31
N ASN A 16 28.32 28.59 36.79
CA ASN A 16 29.37 29.52 36.37
C ASN A 16 29.35 29.84 34.87
N PHE A 17 28.36 29.36 34.10
CA PHE A 17 28.31 29.63 32.67
C PHE A 17 27.96 31.09 32.38
N THR A 18 28.80 31.73 31.56
CA THR A 18 28.59 33.08 31.06
C THR A 18 28.79 33.06 29.53
N PRO A 19 27.73 33.32 28.74
CA PRO A 19 27.88 33.36 27.28
C PRO A 19 28.72 34.59 26.89
N GLY A 20 29.67 34.40 25.98
CA GLY A 20 30.50 35.49 25.44
C GLY A 20 29.70 36.40 24.51
N GLU A 21 30.01 37.69 24.49
CA GLU A 21 29.32 38.65 23.63
C GLU A 21 29.64 38.36 22.15
N GLY A 22 28.61 38.18 21.31
CA GLY A 22 28.74 37.83 19.89
C GLY A 22 28.88 36.33 19.59
N GLN A 23 28.82 35.45 20.60
CA GLN A 23 28.88 33.99 20.40
C GLN A 23 27.48 33.36 20.43
N VAL A 24 27.22 32.43 19.50
CA VAL A 24 25.99 31.63 19.47
C VAL A 24 26.25 30.30 20.18
N HIS A 25 25.50 30.05 21.25
CA HIS A 25 25.55 28.80 22.00
C HIS A 25 24.26 28.01 21.77
N VAL A 26 24.38 26.74 21.36
CA VAL A 26 23.24 25.85 21.10
C VAL A 26 23.25 24.72 22.12
N LEU A 27 22.14 24.55 22.85
CA LEU A 27 21.92 23.40 23.73
C LEU A 27 21.14 22.34 22.97
N VAL A 28 21.77 21.21 22.70
CA VAL A 28 21.10 20.03 22.15
C VAL A 28 20.79 19.09 23.31
N VAL A 29 19.54 19.13 23.79
CA VAL A 29 19.05 18.14 24.75
C VAL A 29 18.54 16.95 23.94
N VAL A 30 19.25 15.83 24.02
CA VAL A 30 18.72 14.55 23.54
C VAL A 30 17.70 14.10 24.57
N PRO A 31 16.40 13.95 24.22
CA PRO A 31 15.44 13.39 25.17
C PRO A 31 15.93 11.99 25.56
N GLU A 32 15.96 11.72 26.86
CA GLU A 32 16.03 10.35 27.35
C GLU A 32 14.74 9.66 26.92
N VAL A 33 14.74 9.12 25.71
CA VAL A 33 13.75 8.13 25.31
C VAL A 33 14.10 6.94 26.19
N GLU A 34 13.23 6.63 27.15
CA GLU A 34 13.26 5.33 27.82
C GLU A 34 13.45 4.30 26.73
N SER A 35 14.61 3.63 26.75
CA SER A 35 14.87 2.51 25.87
C SER A 35 13.76 1.51 26.15
N GLN A 36 12.72 1.54 25.30
CA GLN A 36 11.81 0.41 25.20
C GLN A 36 12.76 -0.74 24.89
N ARG A 37 12.97 -1.59 25.90
CA ARG A 37 13.85 -2.77 25.81
C ARG A 37 13.65 -3.34 24.41
N PRO A 38 14.72 -3.63 23.64
CA PRO A 38 14.53 -4.24 22.34
C PRO A 38 13.60 -5.43 22.56
N GLU A 39 12.42 -5.37 21.93
CA GLU A 39 11.50 -6.50 21.94
C GLU A 39 12.35 -7.71 21.59
N SER A 40 12.26 -8.80 22.36
CA SER A 40 13.14 -9.94 22.12
C SER A 40 13.06 -10.33 20.65
N GLU A 41 14.17 -10.81 20.09
CA GLU A 41 14.23 -11.22 18.68
C GLU A 41 13.07 -12.15 18.32
N GLU A 42 12.66 -13.00 19.28
CA GLU A 42 11.49 -13.87 19.20
C GLU A 42 10.15 -13.10 19.07
N MET A 43 9.95 -12.00 19.81
CA MET A 43 8.76 -11.16 19.68
C MET A 43 8.75 -10.38 18.36
N GLN A 44 9.90 -9.90 17.91
CA GLN A 44 10.03 -9.23 16.60
C GLN A 44 9.75 -10.22 15.46
N GLN A 45 10.33 -11.42 15.53
CA GLN A 45 10.08 -12.49 14.58
C GLN A 45 8.61 -12.91 14.57
N LYS A 46 8.00 -13.08 15.75
CA LYS A 46 6.57 -13.41 15.85
C LYS A 46 5.68 -12.31 15.30
N LYS A 47 6.01 -11.03 15.54
CA LYS A 47 5.29 -9.90 14.94
C LYS A 47 5.44 -9.87 13.43
N LEU A 48 6.64 -10.13 12.91
CA LEU A 48 6.90 -10.19 11.48
C LEU A 48 6.13 -11.34 10.84
N LEU A 49 6.16 -12.54 11.42
CA LEU A 49 5.40 -13.69 10.95
C LEU A 49 3.88 -13.43 10.99
N ASN A 50 3.37 -12.80 12.04
CA ASN A 50 1.95 -12.40 12.13
C ASN A 50 1.57 -11.31 11.11
N ALA A 51 2.50 -10.43 10.73
CA ALA A 51 2.27 -9.38 9.74
C ALA A 51 2.35 -9.92 8.30
N LEU A 52 3.14 -10.97 8.09
CA LEU A 52 3.27 -11.68 6.82
C LEU A 52 2.24 -12.80 6.66
N GLU A 53 1.58 -13.19 7.75
CA GLU A 53 0.47 -14.14 7.71
C GLU A 53 -0.64 -13.59 6.79
N TRP A 54 -0.98 -14.35 5.76
CA TRP A 54 -2.07 -14.01 4.88
C TRP A 54 -3.35 -13.89 5.70
N ARG A 55 -4.00 -12.73 5.59
CA ARG A 55 -5.33 -12.48 6.14
C ARG A 55 -6.27 -12.19 5.00
N GLU A 56 -7.49 -12.70 5.10
CA GLU A 56 -8.51 -12.42 4.11
C GLU A 56 -8.70 -10.89 4.01
N PRO A 57 -8.60 -10.32 2.80
CA PRO A 57 -8.77 -8.89 2.59
C PRO A 57 -10.14 -8.44 3.11
N LYS A 58 -10.15 -7.37 3.91
CA LYS A 58 -11.39 -6.77 4.36
C LYS A 58 -12.13 -6.18 3.14
N ARG A 59 -13.44 -6.44 3.05
CA ARG A 59 -14.32 -5.79 2.06
C ARG A 59 -14.13 -4.27 2.06
N LEU A 60 -13.99 -3.70 0.88
CA LEU A 60 -13.88 -2.26 0.61
C LEU A 60 -15.25 -1.58 0.66
N CYS A 61 -16.31 -2.29 0.29
CA CYS A 61 -17.69 -1.84 0.41
C CYS A 61 -18.34 -2.53 1.61
N THR A 62 -18.64 -1.75 2.65
CA THR A 62 -19.36 -2.23 3.84
C THR A 62 -20.72 -1.57 4.01
N SER A 63 -21.21 -0.92 2.95
CA SER A 63 -22.53 -0.28 2.92
C SER A 63 -23.62 -1.29 2.53
N ASP A 64 -24.89 -0.92 2.68
CA ASP A 64 -26.04 -1.77 2.30
C ASP A 64 -26.00 -2.24 0.83
N GLY A 65 -25.30 -1.50 -0.04
CA GLY A 65 -25.08 -1.85 -1.45
C GLY A 65 -24.02 -2.93 -1.69
N GLN A 66 -23.42 -3.53 -0.65
CA GLN A 66 -22.37 -4.56 -0.77
C GLN A 66 -22.88 -5.88 -1.36
N ASP A 67 -24.18 -6.18 -1.20
CA ASP A 67 -24.78 -7.44 -1.65
C ASP A 67 -25.67 -7.24 -2.88
N TRP A 68 -25.75 -6.01 -3.40
CA TRP A 68 -26.49 -5.73 -4.63
C TRP A 68 -25.78 -6.37 -5.82
N ALA A 69 -26.55 -6.78 -6.83
CA ALA A 69 -25.97 -7.26 -8.09
C ALA A 69 -25.15 -6.15 -8.74
N TYR A 70 -23.91 -6.48 -9.13
CA TYR A 70 -23.04 -5.52 -9.81
C TYR A 70 -23.58 -5.23 -11.22
N GLN A 71 -23.65 -3.96 -11.57
CA GLN A 71 -24.25 -3.51 -12.84
C GLN A 71 -23.17 -3.33 -13.91
N GLY A 72 -23.48 -3.70 -15.15
CA GLY A 72 -22.58 -3.51 -16.30
C GLY A 72 -21.42 -4.52 -16.36
N ALA A 73 -21.51 -5.63 -15.62
CA ALA A 73 -20.46 -6.65 -15.59
C ALA A 73 -20.18 -7.23 -16.98
N SER A 74 -21.23 -7.63 -17.71
CA SER A 74 -21.13 -8.26 -19.03
C SER A 74 -20.43 -7.36 -20.05
N GLU A 75 -20.84 -6.11 -20.12
CA GLU A 75 -20.32 -5.11 -21.05
C GLU A 75 -18.85 -4.82 -20.74
N LEU A 76 -18.53 -4.64 -19.45
CA LEU A 76 -17.16 -4.37 -19.02
C LEU A 76 -16.23 -5.57 -19.25
N VAL A 77 -16.70 -6.80 -19.00
CA VAL A 77 -15.93 -8.01 -19.28
C VAL A 77 -15.58 -8.11 -20.76
N ALA A 78 -16.53 -7.83 -21.66
CA ALA A 78 -16.30 -7.86 -23.09
C ALA A 78 -15.23 -6.83 -23.53
N GLU A 79 -15.27 -5.62 -22.95
CA GLU A 79 -14.26 -4.58 -23.22
C GLU A 79 -12.88 -4.92 -22.63
N LEU A 80 -12.82 -5.63 -21.49
CA LEU A 80 -11.57 -5.99 -20.83
C LEU A 80 -10.86 -7.19 -21.46
N ALA A 81 -11.57 -8.08 -22.16
CA ALA A 81 -11.01 -9.32 -22.69
C ALA A 81 -9.81 -9.07 -23.62
N LYS A 82 -9.94 -8.15 -24.59
CA LYS A 82 -8.87 -7.88 -25.55
C LYS A 82 -7.64 -7.20 -24.92
N PRO A 83 -7.77 -6.12 -24.12
CA PRO A 83 -6.64 -5.53 -23.40
C PRO A 83 -5.94 -6.52 -22.46
N LEU A 84 -6.70 -7.41 -21.80
CA LEU A 84 -6.13 -8.39 -20.87
C LEU A 84 -5.23 -9.39 -21.59
N VAL A 85 -5.64 -9.88 -22.76
CA VAL A 85 -4.82 -10.77 -23.59
C VAL A 85 -3.56 -10.06 -24.08
N ALA A 86 -3.71 -8.84 -24.59
CA ALA A 86 -2.56 -8.07 -25.07
C ALA A 86 -1.53 -7.82 -23.95
N HIS A 87 -2.01 -7.57 -22.72
CA HIS A 87 -1.17 -7.44 -21.55
C HIS A 87 -0.45 -8.76 -21.21
N TYR A 88 -1.16 -9.88 -21.27
CA TYR A 88 -0.58 -11.20 -21.01
C TYR A 88 0.50 -11.56 -22.03
N GLU A 89 0.24 -11.37 -23.32
CA GLU A 89 1.20 -11.62 -24.39
C GLU A 89 2.44 -10.73 -24.26
N ALA A 90 2.27 -9.45 -23.91
CA ALA A 90 3.40 -8.56 -23.68
C ALA A 90 4.24 -8.99 -22.47
N TRP A 91 3.60 -9.50 -21.43
CA TRP A 91 4.29 -10.09 -20.28
C TRP A 91 5.07 -11.35 -20.67
N GLU A 92 4.48 -12.27 -21.45
CA GLU A 92 5.18 -13.47 -21.96
C GLU A 92 6.39 -13.14 -22.82
N LEU A 93 6.32 -12.05 -23.59
CA LEU A 93 7.43 -11.54 -24.40
C LEU A 93 8.50 -10.78 -23.60
N GLY A 94 8.29 -10.57 -22.30
CA GLY A 94 9.22 -9.89 -21.40
C GLY A 94 9.28 -8.37 -21.58
N TYR A 95 8.20 -7.74 -22.08
CA TYR A 95 8.17 -6.30 -22.28
C TYR A 95 7.92 -5.54 -20.98
N GLU A 96 8.97 -5.04 -20.34
CA GLU A 96 8.89 -4.27 -19.08
C GLU A 96 8.44 -2.81 -19.24
N ASP A 97 8.05 -2.38 -20.44
CA ASP A 97 7.64 -0.99 -20.65
C ASP A 97 6.28 -0.67 -20.00
N LYS A 98 6.08 0.63 -19.73
CA LYS A 98 4.83 1.14 -19.15
C LYS A 98 3.69 1.26 -20.16
N GLN A 99 3.95 0.98 -21.44
CA GLN A 99 2.93 1.06 -22.49
C GLN A 99 2.16 -0.25 -22.59
N ASN A 100 2.81 -1.35 -22.25
CA ASN A 100 2.26 -2.69 -22.31
C ASN A 100 1.77 -3.22 -20.95
N HIS A 101 2.17 -2.56 -19.85
CA HIS A 101 1.67 -2.85 -18.50
C HIS A 101 0.50 -1.93 -18.11
N ALA A 102 -0.68 -2.51 -17.92
CA ALA A 102 -1.92 -1.76 -17.71
C ALA A 102 -2.03 -1.25 -16.27
N ILE A 103 -2.29 0.04 -16.11
CA ILE A 103 -2.62 0.64 -14.82
C ILE A 103 -4.13 0.84 -14.76
N ASN A 104 -4.81 0.07 -13.91
CA ASN A 104 -6.24 0.20 -13.70
C ASN A 104 -6.52 1.39 -12.78
N LEU A 105 -7.16 2.43 -13.33
CA LEU A 105 -7.55 3.63 -12.58
C LEU A 105 -9.07 3.72 -12.47
N VAL A 106 -9.59 3.64 -11.24
CA VAL A 106 -11.02 3.78 -10.94
C VAL A 106 -11.30 5.18 -10.40
N VAL A 107 -12.01 6.00 -11.18
CA VAL A 107 -12.32 7.42 -10.85
C VAL A 107 -13.82 7.64 -10.80
N GLY A 108 -14.28 8.47 -9.86
CA GLY A 108 -15.70 8.80 -9.70
C GLY A 108 -15.98 9.61 -8.43
N GLY A 109 -17.13 10.26 -8.38
CA GLY A 109 -17.58 11.04 -7.23
C GLY A 109 -17.86 10.19 -5.97
N PRO A 110 -18.12 10.81 -4.81
CA PRO A 110 -18.59 10.09 -3.63
C PRO A 110 -19.84 9.26 -3.95
N GLY A 111 -19.93 8.03 -3.43
CA GLY A 111 -21.10 7.16 -3.62
C GLY A 111 -21.26 6.52 -5.00
N THR A 112 -20.33 6.72 -5.95
CA THR A 112 -20.44 6.14 -7.31
C THR A 112 -19.99 4.68 -7.42
N GLY A 113 -19.87 3.96 -6.30
CA GLY A 113 -19.53 2.53 -6.32
C GLY A 113 -18.06 2.18 -6.60
N LYS A 114 -17.10 3.12 -6.49
CA LYS A 114 -15.65 2.83 -6.71
C LYS A 114 -15.12 1.65 -5.89
N SER A 115 -15.41 1.65 -4.58
CA SER A 115 -14.99 0.56 -3.70
C SER A 115 -15.59 -0.77 -4.14
N ARG A 116 -16.85 -0.76 -4.57
CA ARG A 116 -17.52 -1.95 -5.08
C ARG A 116 -16.91 -2.43 -6.39
N MET A 117 -16.62 -1.53 -7.34
CA MET A 117 -15.93 -1.88 -8.59
C MET A 117 -14.59 -2.57 -8.32
N LEU A 118 -13.81 -2.08 -7.36
CA LEU A 118 -12.52 -2.68 -7.01
C LEU A 118 -12.66 -4.08 -6.39
N GLU A 119 -13.72 -4.35 -5.63
CA GLU A 119 -14.02 -5.71 -5.13
C GLU A 119 -14.38 -6.67 -6.25
N GLU A 120 -15.16 -6.21 -7.23
CA GLU A 120 -15.61 -7.03 -8.37
C GLU A 120 -14.51 -7.21 -9.42
N MET A 121 -13.47 -6.37 -9.41
CA MET A 121 -12.43 -6.33 -10.44
C MET A 121 -11.76 -7.69 -10.67
N LYS A 122 -11.48 -8.47 -9.62
CA LYS A 122 -10.92 -9.83 -9.78
C LYS A 122 -11.88 -10.73 -10.55
N GLY A 123 -13.16 -10.74 -10.18
CA GLY A 123 -14.19 -11.54 -10.85
C GLY A 123 -14.33 -11.14 -12.32
N LEU A 124 -14.37 -9.84 -12.61
CA LEU A 124 -14.44 -9.31 -13.98
C LEU A 124 -13.25 -9.74 -14.83
N LEU A 125 -12.03 -9.68 -14.28
CA LEU A 125 -10.81 -10.11 -14.98
C LEU A 125 -10.78 -11.63 -15.21
N CYS A 126 -11.22 -12.43 -14.23
CA CYS A 126 -11.34 -13.88 -14.40
C CYS A 126 -12.35 -14.23 -15.51
N GLU A 127 -13.51 -13.58 -15.54
CA GLU A 127 -14.50 -13.80 -16.60
C GLU A 127 -13.97 -13.34 -17.98
N ALA A 128 -13.23 -12.23 -18.02
CA ALA A 128 -12.58 -11.76 -19.25
C ALA A 128 -11.51 -12.74 -19.75
N ALA A 129 -10.73 -13.33 -18.84
CA ALA A 129 -9.76 -14.38 -19.16
C ALA A 129 -10.45 -15.66 -19.66
N LYS A 130 -11.59 -16.06 -19.08
CA LYS A 130 -12.35 -17.21 -19.58
C LYS A 130 -12.84 -17.00 -21.02
N GLN A 131 -13.16 -15.77 -21.40
CA GLN A 131 -13.55 -15.43 -22.78
C GLN A 131 -12.38 -15.48 -23.77
N SER A 132 -11.12 -15.31 -23.32
CA SER A 132 -9.96 -15.32 -24.20
C SER A 132 -9.47 -16.71 -24.61
N GLN A 133 -10.01 -17.77 -24.00
CA GLN A 133 -9.65 -19.18 -24.24
C GLN A 133 -8.17 -19.52 -23.94
N GLN A 134 -7.42 -18.65 -23.28
CA GLN A 134 -6.04 -18.92 -22.83
C GLN A 134 -6.05 -19.54 -21.43
N GLN A 135 -5.81 -20.86 -21.37
CA GLN A 135 -5.94 -21.63 -20.12
C GLN A 135 -4.94 -21.20 -19.03
N GLU A 136 -3.71 -20.85 -19.42
CA GLU A 136 -2.66 -20.38 -18.50
C GLU A 136 -3.00 -19.02 -17.88
N LEU A 137 -3.54 -18.09 -18.69
CA LEU A 137 -4.03 -16.80 -18.21
C LEU A 137 -5.17 -16.98 -17.20
N VAL A 138 -6.11 -17.90 -17.45
CA VAL A 138 -7.21 -18.20 -16.52
C VAL A 138 -6.66 -18.70 -15.18
N GLU A 139 -5.77 -19.69 -15.20
CA GLU A 139 -5.16 -20.24 -13.99
C GLU A 139 -4.40 -19.16 -13.20
N ARG A 140 -3.67 -18.29 -13.89
CA ARG A 140 -2.93 -17.18 -13.28
C ARG A 140 -3.88 -16.16 -12.64
N MET A 141 -4.99 -15.81 -13.29
CA MET A 141 -5.97 -14.88 -12.74
C MET A 141 -6.73 -15.46 -11.54
N GLU A 142 -7.03 -16.76 -11.55
CA GLU A 142 -7.69 -17.44 -10.42
C GLU A 142 -6.79 -17.45 -9.17
N ASN A 143 -5.49 -17.70 -9.37
CA ASN A 143 -4.48 -17.70 -8.30
C ASN A 143 -4.03 -16.30 -7.86
N ALA A 144 -4.34 -15.25 -8.63
CA ALA A 144 -3.94 -13.89 -8.29
C ALA A 144 -4.58 -13.42 -6.96
N CYS A 145 -3.76 -12.93 -6.05
CA CYS A 145 -4.21 -12.32 -4.80
C CYS A 145 -4.25 -10.79 -4.95
N VAL A 146 -5.37 -10.18 -4.56
CA VAL A 146 -5.50 -8.73 -4.44
C VAL A 146 -5.28 -8.38 -2.97
N SER A 147 -4.20 -7.68 -2.65
CA SER A 147 -3.96 -7.12 -1.32
C SER A 147 -4.05 -5.60 -1.35
N SER A 148 -4.59 -5.03 -0.28
CA SER A 148 -4.57 -3.58 -0.04
C SER A 148 -3.46 -3.29 0.97
N ASP A 149 -2.40 -2.61 0.56
CA ASP A 149 -1.44 -2.02 1.49
C ASP A 149 -1.67 -0.50 1.60
N LEU A 150 -1.29 0.10 2.74
CA LEU A 150 -1.48 1.51 3.08
C LEU A 150 -0.80 2.50 2.10
N ARG A 151 -0.08 2.01 1.08
CA ARG A 151 0.70 2.78 0.10
C ARG A 151 0.28 2.60 -1.36
N GLY A 152 -0.68 1.72 -1.68
CA GLY A 152 -1.12 1.48 -3.07
C GLY A 152 -1.41 0.00 -3.36
N TRP A 153 -2.01 -0.27 -4.52
CA TRP A 153 -2.44 -1.59 -4.96
C TRP A 153 -1.36 -2.27 -5.79
N HIS A 154 -0.99 -3.49 -5.41
CA HIS A 154 -0.04 -4.33 -6.17
C HIS A 154 -0.65 -5.71 -6.37
N LEU A 155 -0.68 -6.19 -7.62
CA LEU A 155 -1.03 -7.57 -7.95
C LEU A 155 0.25 -8.40 -7.80
N TYR A 156 0.25 -9.39 -6.91
CA TYR A 156 1.38 -10.29 -6.71
C TYR A 156 1.07 -11.66 -7.32
N ASP A 157 1.98 -12.17 -8.14
CA ASP A 157 2.02 -13.57 -8.53
C ASP A 157 3.03 -14.29 -7.64
N TRP A 158 2.60 -15.38 -6.99
CA TRP A 158 3.42 -16.16 -6.07
C TRP A 158 4.22 -17.28 -6.75
N ASN A 159 3.97 -17.54 -8.04
CA ASN A 159 4.66 -18.59 -8.79
C ASN A 159 5.88 -18.09 -9.61
N ALA A 160 6.31 -16.84 -9.41
CA ALA A 160 7.57 -16.35 -9.95
C ALA A 160 8.73 -16.66 -8.98
N ALA A 161 9.05 -17.96 -8.84
CA ALA A 161 10.27 -18.45 -8.19
C ALA A 161 10.83 -19.65 -8.95
#